data_AF-A0A3C2E5E4-F1
#
_entry.id   AF-A0A3C2E5E4-F1
#
_cell.length_a   1.000
_cell.length_b   1.000
_cell.length_c   1.000
_cell.angle_alpha   90.00
_cell.angle_beta   90.00
_cell.angle_gamma   90.00
#
_symmetry.space_group_name_H-M   'P 1'
#
loop_
_entity.id
_entity.type
_entity.pdbx_description
1 polymer ?
#
loop_
_entity_poly.entity_id
_entity_poly.type
_entity_poly.pdbx_seq_one_letter_code
_entity_poly.pdbx_strand_id
1 'polypeptide(L)'
;PPERMLVTGGGRRNPVMMEMLRAALDCPVEPVEAVGWDGDLMEAQAFAWLAVRSMRGVPLSIPTTTGVPEPMTGGEIARAL
;
A
#
# COMPACT_ATOMS: atom_id res chain seq x y z
N PRO A 1 -18.21 1.65 -9.67
CA PRO A 1 -17.35 2.62 -8.94
C PRO A 1 -16.69 1.91 -7.75
N PRO A 2 -15.61 2.44 -7.15
CA PRO A 2 -15.06 1.94 -5.91
C PRO A 2 -16.10 1.97 -4.78
N GLU A 3 -16.09 0.97 -3.91
CA GLU A 3 -17.00 0.90 -2.76
C GLU A 3 -16.61 1.90 -1.66
N ARG A 4 -15.30 2.11 -1.46
CA ARG A 4 -14.72 3.09 -0.53
C ARG A 4 -13.24 3.35 -0.84
N MET A 5 -12.72 4.44 -0.30
CA MET A 5 -11.31 4.84 -0.32
C MET A 5 -10.74 4.79 1.10
N LEU A 6 -9.66 4.03 1.30
CA LEU A 6 -8.91 3.98 2.55
C LEU A 6 -7.60 4.75 2.41
N VAL A 7 -7.43 5.81 3.20
CA VAL A 7 -6.28 6.72 3.12
C VAL A 7 -5.22 6.33 4.16
N THR A 8 -3.98 6.17 3.71
CA THR A 8 -2.81 5.85 4.53
C THR A 8 -1.74 6.95 4.45
N GLY A 9 -0.62 6.79 5.15
CA GLY A 9 0.48 7.76 5.18
C GLY A 9 0.12 9.06 5.93
N GLY A 10 1.07 10.00 6.03
CA GLY A 10 0.88 11.23 6.80
C GLY A 10 -0.32 12.09 6.35
N GLY A 11 -0.66 12.04 5.06
CA GLY A 11 -1.77 12.81 4.48
C GLY A 11 -3.13 12.50 5.10
N ARG A 12 -3.36 11.26 5.56
CA ARG A 12 -4.62 10.85 6.20
C ARG A 12 -4.94 11.62 7.48
N ARG A 13 -3.92 12.23 8.12
CA ARG A 13 -4.05 13.05 9.34
C ARG A 13 -4.38 14.51 9.06
N ASN A 14 -4.30 14.95 7.81
CA ASN A 14 -4.62 16.32 7.45
C ASN A 14 -6.15 16.45 7.24
N PRO A 15 -6.86 17.18 8.11
CA PRO A 15 -8.32 17.27 8.01
C PRO A 15 -8.79 17.94 6.71
N VAL A 16 -8.08 18.98 6.24
CA VAL A 16 -8.41 19.69 5.00
C VAL A 16 -8.28 18.77 3.79
N MET A 17 -7.19 18.01 3.70
CA MET A 17 -7.02 17.05 2.59
C MET A 17 -8.09 15.96 2.61
N MET A 18 -8.45 15.44 3.78
CA MET A 18 -9.50 14.42 3.91
C MET A 18 -10.88 14.97 3.53
N GLU A 19 -11.20 16.21 3.90
CA GLU A 19 -12.44 16.89 3.47
C GLU A 19 -12.48 17.08 1.95
N MET A 20 -11.38 17.53 1.34
CA MET A 20 -11.29 17.68 -0.11
C MET A 20 -11.47 16.34 -0.84
N LEU A 21 -10.87 15.27 -0.34
CA LEU A 21 -11.05 13.93 -0.91
C LEU A 21 -12.51 13.45 -0.80
N ARG A 22 -13.17 13.69 0.33
CA ARG A 22 -14.60 13.37 0.51
C ARG A 22 -15.51 14.15 -0.42
N ALA A 23 -15.18 15.42 -0.70
CA ALA A 23 -15.96 16.24 -1.63
C ALA A 23 -15.75 15.85 -3.10
N ALA A 24 -14.57 15.31 -3.45
CA ALA A 24 -14.19 15.00 -4.82
C ALA A 24 -14.53 13.59 -5.29
N LEU A 25 -14.81 12.66 -4.39
CA LEU A 25 -15.01 11.23 -4.69
C LEU A 25 -16.45 10.79 -4.38
N ASP A 26 -17.07 10.07 -5.32
CA ASP A 26 -18.42 9.48 -5.17
C ASP A 26 -18.43 8.20 -4.32
N CYS A 27 -17.52 8.07 -3.35
CA CYS A 27 -17.44 6.94 -2.43
C CYS A 27 -16.95 7.39 -1.03
N PRO A 28 -17.27 6.66 0.04
CA PRO A 28 -16.76 6.94 1.38
C PRO A 28 -15.23 7.02 1.41
N VAL A 29 -14.70 8.06 2.07
CA VAL A 29 -13.26 8.24 2.30
C VAL A 29 -12.97 8.17 3.80
N GLU A 30 -12.21 7.15 4.18
CA GLU A 30 -11.90 6.80 5.56
C GLU A 30 -10.39 6.69 5.76
N PRO A 31 -9.86 7.01 6.95
CA PRO A 31 -8.48 6.63 7.29
C PRO A 31 -8.37 5.10 7.37
N VAL A 32 -7.19 4.55 7.10
CA VAL A 32 -6.97 3.09 7.09
C VAL A 32 -7.18 2.45 8.48
N GLU A 33 -7.14 3.25 9.55
CA GLU A 33 -7.48 2.85 10.90
C GLU A 33 -8.93 2.33 11.03
N ALA A 34 -9.84 2.71 10.12
CA ALA A 34 -11.21 2.19 10.06
C ALA A 34 -11.27 0.66 9.82
N VAL A 35 -10.19 0.07 9.28
CA VAL A 35 -10.05 -1.39 9.10
C VAL A 35 -9.01 -2.01 10.03
N GLY A 36 -8.62 -1.28 11.10
CA GLY A 36 -7.69 -1.76 12.12
C GLY A 36 -6.22 -1.77 11.69
N TRP A 37 -5.87 -1.04 10.62
CA TRP A 37 -4.49 -0.93 10.16
C TRP A 37 -3.83 0.33 10.70
N ASP A 38 -2.50 0.28 10.86
CA ASP A 38 -1.70 1.44 11.23
C ASP A 38 -1.22 2.17 9.96
N GLY A 39 -1.81 3.34 9.69
CA GLY A 39 -1.45 4.11 8.50
C GLY A 39 -0.09 4.80 8.57
N ASP A 40 0.56 4.89 9.75
CA ASP A 40 1.93 5.41 9.86
C ASP A 40 2.95 4.37 9.41
N LEU A 41 2.62 3.10 9.55
CA LEU A 41 3.55 1.99 9.30
C LEU A 41 3.33 1.32 7.94
N MET A 42 2.32 1.73 7.17
CA MET A 42 1.88 1.01 5.97
C MET A 42 3.00 0.77 4.95
N GLU A 43 3.82 1.79 4.65
CA GLU A 43 4.92 1.64 3.70
C GLU A 43 6.00 0.69 4.23
N ALA A 44 6.37 0.81 5.51
CA ALA A 44 7.33 -0.09 6.15
C ALA A 44 6.82 -1.53 6.19
N GLN A 45 5.53 -1.74 6.49
CA GLN A 45 4.88 -3.05 6.47
C GLN A 45 4.84 -3.64 5.06
N ALA A 46 4.60 -2.82 4.03
CA ALA A 46 4.66 -3.24 2.64
C ALA A 46 6.06 -3.72 2.27
N PHE A 47 7.13 -3.00 2.64
CA PHE A 47 8.50 -3.45 2.43
C PHE A 47 8.82 -4.75 3.19
N ALA A 48 8.36 -4.90 4.43
CA ALA A 48 8.51 -6.15 5.18
C ALA A 48 7.81 -7.34 4.48
N TRP A 49 6.61 -7.10 3.95
CA TRP A 49 5.87 -8.10 3.16
C TRP A 49 6.63 -8.48 1.87
N LEU A 50 7.19 -7.49 1.16
CA LEU A 50 8.02 -7.73 -0.03
C LEU A 50 9.28 -8.54 0.32
N ALA A 51 9.93 -8.27 1.46
CA ALA A 51 11.09 -9.02 1.91
C ALA A 51 10.77 -10.51 2.15
N VAL A 52 9.67 -10.81 2.86
CA VAL A 52 9.22 -12.20 3.08
C VAL A 52 8.94 -12.90 1.75
N ARG A 53 8.36 -12.19 0.77
CA ARG A 53 8.09 -12.75 -0.56
C ARG A 53 9.34 -12.99 -1.38
N SER A 54 10.30 -12.08 -1.33
CA SER A 54 11.62 -12.25 -1.95
C SER A 54 12.31 -13.50 -1.40
N MET A 55 12.36 -13.65 -0.06
CA MET A 55 12.92 -14.84 0.60
C MET A 55 12.21 -16.16 0.21
N ARG A 56 10.93 -16.10 -0.12
CA ARG A 56 10.13 -17.26 -0.55
C ARG A 56 10.14 -17.48 -2.07
N GLY A 57 10.80 -16.61 -2.84
CA GLY A 57 10.82 -16.68 -4.31
C GLY A 57 9.44 -16.51 -4.95
N VAL A 58 8.52 -15.76 -4.34
CA VAL A 58 7.18 -15.51 -4.89
C VAL A 58 7.08 -14.09 -5.49
N PRO A 59 6.17 -13.84 -6.47
CA PRO A 59 6.14 -12.59 -7.21
C PRO A 59 5.99 -11.34 -6.33
N LEU A 60 6.74 -10.28 -6.62
CA LEU A 60 6.65 -8.97 -5.97
C LEU A 60 5.86 -7.96 -6.81
N SER A 61 5.92 -8.10 -8.13
CA SER A 61 5.16 -7.28 -9.08
C SER A 61 4.34 -8.16 -10.01
N ILE A 62 3.25 -7.59 -10.51
CA ILE A 62 2.36 -8.21 -11.50
C ILE A 62 2.15 -7.25 -12.68
N PRO A 63 1.71 -7.76 -13.85
CA PRO A 63 1.55 -6.92 -15.04
C PRO A 63 0.68 -5.68 -14.82
N THR A 64 -0.39 -5.81 -14.03
CA THR A 64 -1.35 -4.73 -13.76
C THR A 64 -0.85 -3.66 -12.79
N THR A 65 0.26 -3.89 -12.07
CA THR A 65 0.84 -2.90 -11.15
C THR A 65 1.96 -2.09 -11.79
N THR A 66 2.91 -2.74 -12.48
CA THR A 66 4.10 -2.07 -13.03
C THR A 66 4.38 -2.37 -14.51
N GLY A 67 3.56 -3.17 -15.19
CA GLY A 67 3.77 -3.52 -16.60
C GLY A 67 4.82 -4.61 -16.88
N VAL A 68 5.24 -5.37 -15.87
CA VAL A 68 6.09 -6.57 -16.07
C VAL A 68 5.38 -7.60 -16.95
N PRO A 69 6.10 -8.41 -17.76
CA PRO A 69 5.48 -9.30 -18.75
C PRO A 69 4.69 -10.46 -18.14
N GLU A 70 5.07 -10.90 -16.94
CA GLU A 70 4.40 -11.92 -16.14
C GLU A 70 4.61 -11.59 -14.65
N PRO A 71 3.98 -12.30 -13.68
CA PRO A 71 4.30 -12.10 -12.27
C PRO A 71 5.78 -12.36 -11.98
N MET A 72 6.54 -11.33 -11.59
CA MET A 72 7.98 -11.41 -11.40
C MET A 72 8.37 -11.37 -9.92
N THR A 73 9.32 -12.22 -9.53
CA THR A 73 10.06 -12.11 -8.27
C THR A 73 10.99 -10.90 -8.28
N GLY A 74 11.58 -10.55 -7.14
CA GLY A 74 12.58 -9.49 -7.07
C GLY A 74 13.23 -9.38 -5.69
N GLY A 75 14.02 -8.34 -5.51
CA GLY A 75 14.81 -8.11 -4.29
C GLY A 75 16.07 -8.98 -4.24
N GLU A 76 17.06 -8.52 -3.47
CA GLU A 76 18.31 -9.25 -3.22
C GLU A 76 18.52 -9.43 -1.72
N ILE A 77 18.93 -10.64 -1.31
CA ILE A 77 19.21 -10.94 0.09
C ILE A 77 20.64 -10.50 0.42
N ALA A 78 20.77 -9.32 1.02
CA ALA A 78 22.01 -8.90 1.65
C ALA A 78 22.21 -9.67 2.96
N ARG A 79 23.36 -10.33 3.10
CA ARG A 79 23.71 -11.04 4.34
C ARG A 79 24.33 -10.05 5.32
N ALA A 80 23.90 -10.12 6.58
CA ALA A 80 24.58 -9.42 7.65
C ALA A 80 26.03 -9.95 7.76
N LEU A 81 26.97 -9.04 8.00
CA LEU A 81 28.37 -9.35 8.28
C LEU A 81 28.53 -9.99 9.65
#